data_AF-A0A7X3Z0G6-F1
#
_entry.id   AF-A0A7X3Z0G6-F1
#
_cell.length_a   1.000
_cell.length_b   1.000
_cell.length_c   1.000
_cell.angle_alpha   90.00
_cell.angle_beta   90.00
_cell.angle_gamma   90.00
#
_symmetry.space_group_name_H-M   'P 1'
#
loop_
_entity.id
_entity.type
_entity.pdbx_description
1 polymer ?
#
loop_
_entity_poly.entity_id
_entity_poly.type
_entity_poly.pdbx_seq_one_letter_code
_entity_poly.pdbx_strand_id
1 'polypeptide(L)'
;MAVKKRGLSGKFIDVFNQTLKQKEWLRKLVDDEDIFCFIRDEYINFYYLGCSILKLELDNTQWLTGKTHYKYLLNPILEKTKYFKIINSGEYDIKEFPNPKLQNIHEIKSLKDSTIPHAKPEKVESHEIIKKNLNIIDIEIAVGRRSFIDLAAIKKSGEGAEVTFYEVKLLKNKDLRNGRIYGQMQKYSNWIKENRKQLTEIYLKVCKNSIELERVSKSQFSDSTRELIKRIANNDIKLSINPEPELIVTGIDQNKKNDDKWKPYQEELAKKFGERYKQEDNSSDVVL
;
A
#
# COMPACT_ATOMS: atom_id res chain seq x y z
N MET A 1 -2.14 4.75 -22.21
CA MET A 1 -1.15 5.36 -21.28
C MET A 1 -0.22 4.26 -20.82
N ALA A 2 1.09 4.47 -20.77
CA ALA A 2 2.04 3.43 -20.38
C ALA A 2 1.86 3.03 -18.90
N VAL A 3 1.94 1.73 -18.60
CA VAL A 3 2.01 1.25 -17.22
C VAL A 3 3.28 1.78 -16.57
N LYS A 4 3.17 2.29 -15.33
CA LYS A 4 4.35 2.65 -14.55
C LYS A 4 5.18 1.39 -14.30
N LYS A 5 6.47 1.44 -14.64
CA LYS A 5 7.40 0.35 -14.37
C LYS A 5 7.47 0.02 -12.87
N ARG A 6 7.94 -1.19 -12.58
CA ARG A 6 8.40 -1.63 -11.26
C ARG A 6 9.65 -2.44 -11.46
N GLY A 7 10.46 -2.50 -10.42
CA GLY A 7 11.66 -3.29 -10.35
C GLY A 7 12.85 -2.44 -9.90
N LEU A 8 13.86 -3.16 -9.46
CA LEU A 8 15.13 -2.65 -9.02
C LEU A 8 16.24 -3.31 -9.86
N SER A 9 17.24 -2.51 -10.19
CA SER A 9 18.51 -2.96 -10.73
C SER A 9 19.26 -3.80 -9.69
N GLY A 10 20.14 -4.70 -10.16
CA GLY A 10 21.01 -5.47 -9.28
C GLY A 10 21.87 -4.55 -8.40
N LYS A 11 22.36 -3.44 -8.98
CA LYS A 11 23.11 -2.42 -8.25
C LYS A 11 22.31 -1.82 -7.08
N PHE A 12 21.05 -1.47 -7.29
CA PHE A 12 20.20 -0.98 -6.19
C PHE A 12 20.11 -2.01 -5.08
N ILE A 13 19.85 -3.27 -5.44
CA ILE A 13 19.67 -4.37 -4.50
C ILE A 13 20.94 -4.61 -3.69
N ASP A 14 22.10 -4.62 -4.34
CA ASP A 14 23.40 -4.80 -3.69
C ASP A 14 23.65 -3.70 -2.65
N VAL A 15 23.48 -2.44 -3.04
CA VAL A 15 23.65 -1.28 -2.15
C VAL A 15 22.64 -1.32 -1.00
N PHE A 16 21.38 -1.66 -1.28
CA PHE A 16 20.35 -1.77 -0.25
C PHE A 16 20.69 -2.87 0.76
N ASN A 17 21.03 -4.07 0.28
CA ASN A 17 21.38 -5.21 1.14
C ASN A 17 22.65 -4.95 1.96
N GLN A 18 23.66 -4.30 1.37
CA GLN A 18 24.85 -3.89 2.11
C GLN A 18 24.51 -2.85 3.19
N THR A 19 23.68 -1.86 2.86
CA THR A 19 23.24 -0.83 3.81
C THR A 19 22.43 -1.46 4.95
N LEU A 20 21.54 -2.39 4.64
CA LEU A 20 20.73 -3.11 5.62
C LEU A 20 21.58 -3.91 6.62
N LYS A 21 22.70 -4.49 6.18
CA LYS A 21 23.67 -5.17 7.06
C LYS A 21 24.38 -4.18 8.01
N GLN A 22 24.65 -2.96 7.54
CA GLN A 22 25.46 -1.99 8.29
C GLN A 22 24.64 -1.01 9.15
N LYS A 23 23.43 -0.66 8.72
CA LYS A 23 22.64 0.44 9.30
C LYS A 23 21.45 -0.09 10.07
N GLU A 24 21.45 0.12 11.38
CA GLU A 24 20.40 -0.35 12.28
C GLU A 24 19.05 0.30 12.01
N TRP A 25 19.01 1.60 11.68
CA TRP A 25 17.75 2.31 11.40
C TRP A 25 16.97 1.67 10.25
N LEU A 26 17.66 1.19 9.22
CA LEU A 26 17.04 0.56 8.07
C LEU A 26 16.51 -0.84 8.44
N ARG A 27 17.23 -1.58 9.27
CA ARG A 27 16.72 -2.86 9.81
C ARG A 27 15.47 -2.67 10.62
N LYS A 28 15.46 -1.69 11.53
CA LYS A 28 14.27 -1.38 12.34
C LYS A 28 13.06 -1.03 11.49
N LEU A 29 13.23 -0.32 10.37
CA LEU A 29 12.13 -0.04 9.44
C LEU A 29 11.65 -1.28 8.70
N VAL A 30 12.57 -2.15 8.26
CA VAL A 30 12.23 -3.39 7.54
C VAL A 30 11.56 -4.42 8.45
N ASP A 31 11.95 -4.45 9.73
CA ASP A 31 11.47 -5.41 10.72
C ASP A 31 10.24 -4.91 11.51
N ASP A 32 9.76 -3.67 11.30
CA ASP A 32 8.55 -3.13 11.96
C ASP A 32 7.29 -3.76 11.35
N GLU A 33 6.47 -4.39 12.18
CA GLU A 33 5.28 -5.15 11.78
C GLU A 33 4.16 -4.30 11.15
N ASP A 34 4.18 -2.98 11.37
CA ASP A 34 3.19 -2.06 10.78
C ASP A 34 3.78 -1.26 9.60
N ILE A 35 5.03 -1.48 9.20
CA ILE A 35 5.64 -0.76 8.09
C ILE A 35 5.81 -1.69 6.90
N PHE A 36 5.08 -1.40 5.83
CA PHE A 36 5.15 -2.17 4.59
C PHE A 36 6.08 -1.52 3.57
N CYS A 37 6.85 -2.37 2.89
CA CYS A 37 7.83 -1.99 1.89
C CYS A 37 7.37 -2.43 0.51
N PHE A 38 7.25 -1.49 -0.42
CA PHE A 38 6.86 -1.80 -1.79
C PHE A 38 7.88 -1.32 -2.81
N ILE A 39 8.23 -2.22 -3.72
CA ILE A 39 9.13 -1.98 -4.84
C ILE A 39 8.44 -1.06 -5.84
N ARG A 40 9.18 -0.08 -6.34
CA ARG A 40 8.72 0.89 -7.34
C ARG A 40 9.69 0.85 -8.52
N ASP A 41 9.82 1.94 -9.28
CA ASP A 41 10.71 2.02 -10.45
C ASP A 41 12.08 2.59 -10.01
N GLU A 42 13.04 1.71 -9.71
CA GLU A 42 14.37 2.05 -9.14
C GLU A 42 14.33 2.76 -7.77
N TYR A 43 13.27 2.53 -7.00
CA TYR A 43 13.20 2.95 -5.60
C TYR A 43 12.30 2.03 -4.77
N ILE A 44 12.42 2.14 -3.46
CA ILE A 44 11.55 1.48 -2.48
C ILE A 44 10.78 2.54 -1.70
N ASN A 45 9.49 2.31 -1.47
CA ASN A 45 8.71 3.13 -0.55
C ASN A 45 8.29 2.31 0.68
N PHE A 46 8.42 2.93 1.84
CA PHE A 46 7.89 2.45 3.12
C PHE A 46 6.58 3.14 3.43
N TYR A 47 5.60 2.38 3.89
CA TYR A 47 4.25 2.82 4.14
C TYR A 47 3.79 2.45 5.55
N TYR A 48 3.19 3.41 6.23
CA TYR A 48 2.52 3.22 7.52
C TYR A 48 1.13 3.85 7.44
N LEU A 49 0.07 3.14 7.83
CA LEU A 49 -1.32 3.59 7.71
C LEU A 49 -1.69 4.10 6.30
N GLY A 50 -1.16 3.43 5.26
CA GLY A 50 -1.33 3.79 3.86
C GLY A 50 -0.69 5.11 3.43
N CYS A 51 0.17 5.69 4.27
CA CYS A 51 0.97 6.89 3.99
C CYS A 51 2.40 6.50 3.64
N SER A 52 2.92 6.99 2.50
CA SER A 52 4.34 6.85 2.16
C SER A 52 5.18 7.70 3.12
N ILE A 53 5.86 7.07 4.07
CA ILE A 53 6.63 7.73 5.14
C ILE A 53 8.10 7.91 4.78
N LEU A 54 8.64 7.04 3.93
CA LEU A 54 10.02 7.10 3.46
C LEU A 54 10.13 6.54 2.05
N LYS A 55 10.78 7.29 1.16
CA LYS A 55 11.25 6.80 -0.14
C LYS A 55 12.76 6.59 -0.06
N LEU A 56 13.24 5.41 -0.45
CA LEU A 56 14.67 5.12 -0.60
C LEU A 56 15.02 4.96 -2.08
N GLU A 57 15.97 5.75 -2.55
CA GLU A 57 16.50 5.70 -3.91
C GLU A 57 18.02 5.81 -3.93
N LEU A 58 18.66 5.38 -5.02
CA LEU A 58 20.07 5.72 -5.25
C LEU A 58 20.17 7.16 -5.76
N ASP A 59 21.02 7.95 -5.13
CA ASP A 59 21.32 9.30 -5.61
C ASP A 59 22.34 9.28 -6.77
N ASN A 60 22.74 10.48 -7.22
CA ASN A 60 23.74 10.62 -8.29
C ASN A 60 25.11 10.04 -7.91
N THR A 61 25.42 9.93 -6.61
CA THR A 61 26.64 9.31 -6.08
C THR A 61 26.52 7.81 -5.89
N GLN A 62 25.34 7.26 -6.20
CA GLN A 62 25.00 5.83 -6.08
C GLN A 62 24.92 5.38 -4.62
N TRP A 63 24.64 6.30 -3.71
CA TRP A 63 24.36 6.03 -2.30
C TRP A 63 22.86 5.92 -2.07
N LEU A 64 22.49 5.03 -1.15
CA LEU A 64 21.10 4.89 -0.72
C LEU A 64 20.69 6.12 0.10
N THR A 65 19.78 6.91 -0.45
CA THR A 65 19.29 8.14 0.16
C THR A 65 17.80 8.05 0.45
N GLY A 66 17.41 8.57 1.62
CA GLY A 66 16.02 8.63 2.05
C GLY A 66 15.37 9.99 1.84
N LYS A 67 14.10 9.99 1.43
CA LYS A 67 13.25 11.18 1.32
C LYS A 67 11.95 10.97 2.09
N THR A 68 11.67 11.87 3.02
CA THR A 68 10.43 11.92 3.79
C THR A 68 9.72 13.24 3.49
N HIS A 69 8.40 13.21 3.33
CA HIS A 69 7.63 14.42 3.09
C HIS A 69 7.62 15.31 4.35
N TYR A 70 7.86 16.62 4.18
CA TYR A 70 8.07 17.56 5.30
C TYR A 70 6.97 17.53 6.36
N LYS A 71 5.71 17.30 5.97
CA LYS A 71 4.57 17.20 6.90
C LYS A 71 4.78 16.18 8.02
N TYR A 72 5.50 15.09 7.77
CA TYR A 72 5.80 14.08 8.78
C TYR A 72 6.95 14.50 9.73
N LEU A 73 7.65 15.60 9.42
CA LEU A 73 8.66 16.21 10.29
C LEU A 73 8.06 17.28 11.22
N LEU A 74 6.77 17.55 11.08
CA LEU A 74 6.07 18.55 11.89
C LEU A 74 5.58 17.95 13.20
N ASN A 75 5.44 18.79 14.23
CA ASN A 75 4.86 18.38 15.50
C ASN A 75 3.38 17.96 15.23
N PRO A 76 2.96 16.73 15.58
CA PRO A 76 1.62 16.22 15.28
C PRO A 76 0.49 17.09 15.88
N ILE A 77 0.79 17.87 16.92
CA ILE A 77 -0.16 18.80 17.54
C ILE A 77 -0.60 19.89 16.54
N LEU A 78 0.26 20.27 15.59
CA LEU A 78 -0.03 21.34 14.63
C LEU A 78 -1.22 21.01 13.72
N GLU A 79 -1.40 19.74 13.34
CA GLU A 79 -2.59 19.31 12.57
C GLU A 79 -3.88 19.30 13.42
N LYS A 80 -3.76 19.15 14.74
CA LYS A 80 -4.91 19.23 15.65
C LYS A 80 -5.30 20.69 15.92
N THR A 81 -4.33 21.60 15.93
CA THR A 81 -4.53 23.03 16.16
C THR A 81 -4.90 23.73 14.86
N LYS A 82 -6.20 23.84 14.57
CA LYS A 82 -6.72 24.45 13.32
C LYS A 82 -6.54 25.97 13.22
N TYR A 83 -6.34 26.64 14.36
CA TYR A 83 -6.20 28.09 14.43
C TYR A 83 -5.06 28.43 15.38
N PHE A 84 -4.11 29.22 14.89
CA PHE A 84 -3.03 29.77 15.70
C PHE A 84 -3.37 31.20 16.09
N LYS A 85 -3.12 31.54 17.35
CA LYS A 85 -3.26 32.90 17.83
C LYS A 85 -2.17 33.76 17.17
N ILE A 86 -2.52 34.96 16.71
CA ILE A 86 -1.53 35.97 16.34
C ILE A 86 -1.35 36.86 17.58
N ILE A 87 -0.11 37.00 18.06
CA ILE A 87 0.21 37.88 19.19
C ILE A 87 0.35 39.32 18.72
N ASN A 88 0.34 40.28 19.64
CA ASN A 88 0.34 41.71 19.32
C ASN A 88 1.53 42.17 18.46
N SER A 89 2.64 41.41 18.43
CA SER A 89 3.78 41.66 17.53
C SER A 89 3.49 41.29 16.06
N GLY A 90 2.34 40.69 15.75
CA GLY A 90 2.01 40.19 14.41
C GLY A 90 2.54 38.79 14.12
N GLU A 91 3.24 38.17 15.09
CA GLU A 91 3.76 36.81 14.98
C GLU A 91 2.69 35.78 15.35
N TYR A 92 2.78 34.58 14.79
CA TYR A 92 1.97 33.46 15.25
C TYR A 92 2.51 32.95 16.60
N ASP A 93 1.63 32.69 17.56
CA ASP A 93 1.90 32.02 18.84
C ASP A 93 2.15 30.52 18.59
N ILE A 94 3.24 30.22 17.88
CA ILE A 94 3.68 28.87 17.57
C ILE A 94 4.96 28.63 18.36
N LYS A 95 4.85 27.81 19.40
CA LYS A 95 5.96 27.56 20.32
C LYS A 95 6.99 26.56 19.77
N GLU A 96 6.62 25.75 18.77
CA GLU A 96 7.51 24.70 18.23
C GLU A 96 7.29 24.43 16.72
N PHE A 97 8.34 24.65 15.93
CA PHE A 97 8.63 24.01 14.64
C PHE A 97 10.14 23.69 14.65
N PRO A 98 10.65 22.53 14.16
CA PRO A 98 10.05 21.24 13.74
C PRO A 98 9.71 20.30 14.91
N ASN A 99 9.24 19.06 14.65
CA ASN A 99 9.08 18.05 15.72
C ASN A 99 10.44 17.81 16.39
N PRO A 100 10.65 18.23 17.66
CA PRO A 100 11.98 18.19 18.27
C PRO A 100 12.49 16.78 18.49
N LYS A 101 11.58 15.78 18.49
CA LYS A 101 11.90 14.36 18.60
C LYS A 101 12.32 13.77 17.24
N LEU A 102 11.76 14.25 16.14
CA LEU A 102 12.08 13.73 14.81
C LEU A 102 13.23 14.49 14.12
N GLN A 103 14.36 14.63 14.82
CA GLN A 103 15.61 15.09 14.20
C GLN A 103 16.31 13.97 13.43
N ASN A 104 16.00 12.71 13.75
CA ASN A 104 16.61 11.55 13.13
C ASN A 104 15.59 10.42 12.91
N ILE A 105 15.69 9.72 11.77
CA ILE A 105 14.82 8.61 11.37
C ILE A 105 14.93 7.38 12.29
N HIS A 106 15.95 7.33 13.15
CA HIS A 106 16.07 6.27 14.15
C HIS A 106 14.89 6.24 15.13
N GLU A 107 14.15 7.34 15.27
CA GLU A 107 12.93 7.44 16.08
C GLU A 107 11.67 7.04 15.29
N ILE A 108 11.57 5.76 14.91
CA ILE A 108 10.44 5.24 14.12
C ILE A 108 9.08 5.54 14.79
N LYS A 109 9.00 5.45 16.12
CA LYS A 109 7.77 5.79 16.85
C LYS A 109 7.36 7.25 16.62
N SER A 110 8.29 8.19 16.70
CA SER A 110 8.03 9.62 16.45
C SER A 110 7.55 9.85 15.00
N LEU A 111 8.11 9.11 14.02
CA LEU A 111 7.66 9.15 12.62
C LEU A 111 6.24 8.58 12.45
N LYS A 112 5.92 7.44 13.10
CA LYS A 112 4.58 6.85 13.12
C LYS A 112 3.58 7.83 13.74
N ASP A 113 3.90 8.41 14.89
CA ASP A 113 3.04 9.38 15.60
C ASP A 113 2.76 10.63 14.74
N SER A 114 3.77 11.16 14.03
CA SER A 114 3.60 12.27 13.08
C SER A 114 2.83 11.90 11.82
N THR A 115 2.66 10.61 11.50
CA THR A 115 1.89 10.15 10.34
C THR A 115 0.39 10.07 10.62
N ILE A 116 0.01 9.71 11.85
CA ILE A 116 -1.39 9.47 12.27
C ILE A 116 -2.36 10.60 11.84
N PRO A 117 -2.06 11.91 12.06
CA PRO A 117 -2.98 12.98 11.69
C PRO A 117 -3.27 13.07 10.17
N HIS A 118 -2.38 12.53 9.34
CA HIS A 118 -2.50 12.58 7.89
C HIS A 118 -3.09 11.30 7.28
N ALA A 119 -3.29 10.26 8.09
CA ALA A 119 -3.82 8.98 7.65
C ALA A 119 -5.32 9.09 7.39
N LYS A 120 -5.71 9.03 6.11
CA LYS A 120 -7.13 9.07 5.73
C LYS A 120 -7.80 7.75 6.09
N PRO A 121 -9.07 7.72 6.52
CA PRO A 121 -9.74 6.49 6.93
C PRO A 121 -9.67 5.36 5.90
N GLU A 122 -9.88 5.64 4.60
CA GLU A 122 -9.81 4.61 3.55
C GLU A 122 -8.40 4.00 3.42
N LYS A 123 -7.35 4.81 3.63
CA LYS A 123 -5.95 4.34 3.63
C LYS A 123 -5.60 3.51 4.86
N VAL A 124 -6.20 3.84 6.00
CA VAL A 124 -6.06 3.07 7.24
C VAL A 124 -6.68 1.69 7.06
N GLU A 125 -7.90 1.60 6.52
CA GLU A 125 -8.53 0.30 6.26
C GLU A 125 -7.74 -0.55 5.25
N SER A 126 -7.27 0.04 4.15
CA SER A 126 -6.38 -0.67 3.22
C SER A 126 -5.11 -1.17 3.92
N HIS A 127 -4.59 -0.44 4.91
CA HIS A 127 -3.44 -0.86 5.69
C HIS A 127 -3.75 -2.05 6.60
N GLU A 128 -4.90 -2.06 7.26
CA GLU A 128 -5.35 -3.20 8.06
C GLU A 128 -5.56 -4.46 7.20
N ILE A 129 -6.09 -4.32 5.98
CA ILE A 129 -6.18 -5.43 5.02
C ILE A 129 -4.78 -6.00 4.72
N ILE A 130 -3.77 -5.15 4.51
CA ILE A 130 -2.39 -5.60 4.25
C ILE A 130 -1.84 -6.38 5.44
N LYS A 131 -2.04 -5.89 6.67
CA LYS A 131 -1.59 -6.58 7.90
C LYS A 131 -2.15 -7.99 8.02
N LYS A 132 -3.40 -8.19 7.62
CA LYS A 132 -4.08 -9.50 7.67
C LYS A 132 -3.72 -10.40 6.48
N ASN A 133 -3.25 -9.82 5.38
CA ASN A 133 -3.01 -10.52 4.12
C ASN A 133 -1.55 -10.41 3.69
N LEU A 134 -0.71 -11.32 4.19
CA LEU A 134 0.73 -11.38 3.93
C LEU A 134 1.07 -11.92 2.51
N ASN A 135 0.21 -11.66 1.54
CA ASN A 135 0.38 -11.90 0.12
C ASN A 135 0.17 -10.65 -0.75
N ILE A 136 -0.07 -9.47 -0.13
CA ILE A 136 -0.11 -8.19 -0.85
C ILE A 136 1.28 -7.81 -1.36
N ILE A 137 1.45 -7.74 -2.67
CA ILE A 137 2.74 -7.52 -3.35
C ILE A 137 2.89 -6.10 -3.93
N ASP A 138 1.80 -5.35 -4.09
CA ASP A 138 1.84 -3.93 -4.48
C ASP A 138 0.62 -3.16 -3.96
N ILE A 139 0.74 -1.83 -3.89
CA ILE A 139 -0.32 -0.89 -3.51
C ILE A 139 -0.25 0.39 -4.37
N GLU A 140 -1.35 1.14 -4.42
CA GLU A 140 -1.48 2.41 -5.16
C GLU A 140 -1.03 2.26 -6.64
N ILE A 141 -1.57 1.26 -7.34
CA ILE A 141 -1.21 0.95 -8.73
C ILE A 141 -1.88 1.97 -9.67
N ALA A 142 -1.07 2.82 -10.29
CA ALA A 142 -1.57 3.92 -11.12
C ALA A 142 -2.25 3.43 -12.41
N VAL A 143 -3.54 3.74 -12.53
CA VAL A 143 -4.36 3.54 -13.74
C VAL A 143 -4.63 4.93 -14.37
N GLY A 144 -3.59 5.44 -15.04
CA GLY A 144 -3.57 6.79 -15.61
C GLY A 144 -3.16 7.89 -14.63
N ARG A 145 -3.54 9.15 -14.90
CA ARG A 145 -2.95 10.32 -14.20
C ARG A 145 -3.42 10.51 -12.75
N ARG A 146 -4.64 10.08 -12.42
CA ARG A 146 -5.29 10.33 -11.11
C ARG A 146 -6.22 9.18 -10.64
N SER A 147 -6.02 7.99 -11.18
CA SER A 147 -6.77 6.79 -10.77
C SER A 147 -5.75 5.78 -10.26
N PHE A 148 -6.07 5.11 -9.17
CA PHE A 148 -5.21 4.10 -8.58
C PHE A 148 -6.08 2.92 -8.17
N ILE A 149 -5.61 1.71 -8.45
CA ILE A 149 -6.09 0.50 -7.79
C ILE A 149 -5.37 0.43 -6.44
N ASP A 150 -6.12 0.11 -5.39
CA ASP A 150 -5.59 0.18 -4.03
C ASP A 150 -4.53 -0.89 -3.74
N LEU A 151 -4.80 -2.16 -4.07
CA LEU A 151 -3.95 -3.30 -3.71
C LEU A 151 -3.75 -4.27 -4.88
N ALA A 152 -2.65 -5.03 -4.84
CA ALA A 152 -2.43 -6.22 -5.65
C ALA A 152 -1.92 -7.36 -4.76
N ALA A 153 -2.59 -8.50 -4.78
CA ALA A 153 -2.20 -9.70 -4.05
C ALA A 153 -1.74 -10.80 -5.01
N ILE A 154 -0.85 -11.66 -4.54
CA ILE A 154 -0.42 -12.86 -5.27
C ILE A 154 -1.02 -14.11 -4.63
N LYS A 155 -1.68 -14.95 -5.43
CA LYS A 155 -2.30 -16.18 -4.94
C LYS A 155 -1.96 -17.36 -5.84
N LYS A 156 -1.98 -18.56 -5.27
CA LYS A 156 -1.90 -19.80 -6.05
C LYS A 156 -3.19 -19.93 -6.88
N SER A 157 -3.05 -20.28 -8.15
CA SER A 157 -4.18 -20.46 -9.06
C SER A 157 -3.92 -21.68 -9.96
N GLY A 158 -4.64 -22.77 -9.70
CA GLY A 158 -4.38 -24.08 -10.31
C GLY A 158 -2.94 -24.53 -10.07
N GLU A 159 -2.24 -24.88 -11.15
CA GLU A 159 -0.81 -25.24 -11.14
C GLU A 159 0.13 -24.02 -11.11
N GLY A 160 -0.41 -22.81 -11.31
CA GLY A 160 0.35 -21.56 -11.39
C GLY A 160 0.08 -20.60 -10.23
N ALA A 161 0.37 -19.34 -10.52
CA ALA A 161 0.04 -18.21 -9.65
C ALA A 161 -0.67 -17.11 -10.45
N GLU A 162 -1.41 -16.29 -9.73
CA GLU A 162 -2.16 -15.18 -10.29
C GLU A 162 -1.99 -13.93 -9.42
N VAL A 163 -1.77 -12.78 -10.05
CA VAL A 163 -1.92 -11.47 -9.38
C VAL A 163 -3.37 -11.03 -9.54
N THR A 164 -4.02 -10.75 -8.42
CA THR A 164 -5.36 -10.16 -8.37
C THR A 164 -5.31 -8.76 -7.79
N PHE A 165 -6.08 -7.87 -8.39
CA PHE A 165 -6.16 -6.45 -8.03
C PHE A 165 -7.40 -6.19 -7.18
N TYR A 166 -7.29 -5.33 -6.18
CA TYR A 166 -8.38 -5.01 -5.27
C TYR A 166 -8.57 -3.50 -5.16
N GLU A 167 -9.82 -3.07 -5.25
CA GLU A 167 -10.28 -1.74 -4.86
C GLU A 167 -10.91 -1.84 -3.47
N VAL A 168 -10.53 -0.95 -2.56
CA VAL A 168 -11.04 -0.90 -1.19
C VAL A 168 -11.93 0.32 -1.04
N LYS A 169 -13.12 0.12 -0.47
CA LYS A 169 -14.07 1.21 -0.22
C LYS A 169 -14.65 1.11 1.17
N LEU A 170 -14.68 2.24 1.87
CA LEU A 170 -15.46 2.34 3.11
C LEU A 170 -16.95 2.23 2.79
N LEU A 171 -17.73 1.60 3.66
CA LEU A 171 -19.19 1.57 3.58
C LEU A 171 -19.83 2.96 3.38
N LYS A 172 -19.24 3.99 4.01
CA LYS A 172 -19.71 5.40 3.87
C LYS A 172 -19.34 6.06 2.54
N ASN A 173 -18.56 5.40 1.69
CA ASN A 173 -18.19 5.93 0.39
C ASN A 173 -19.45 6.08 -0.49
N LYS A 174 -19.68 7.29 -0.99
CA LYS A 174 -20.86 7.63 -1.79
C LYS A 174 -20.88 6.92 -3.15
N ASP A 175 -19.72 6.50 -3.65
CA ASP A 175 -19.59 5.88 -4.98
C ASP A 175 -20.17 4.47 -5.02
N LEU A 176 -20.32 3.83 -3.85
CA LEU A 176 -21.07 2.59 -3.68
C LEU A 176 -22.57 2.79 -3.91
N ARG A 177 -23.12 3.96 -3.52
CA ARG A 177 -24.57 4.25 -3.57
C ARG A 177 -25.01 4.90 -4.88
N ASN A 178 -24.12 5.63 -5.52
CA ASN A 178 -24.41 6.33 -6.77
C ASN A 178 -24.00 5.55 -8.03
N GLY A 179 -23.49 4.31 -7.86
CA GLY A 179 -23.10 3.42 -8.94
C GLY A 179 -21.79 3.79 -9.68
N ARG A 180 -21.07 4.85 -9.28
CA ARG A 180 -19.77 5.21 -9.89
C ARG A 180 -18.74 4.10 -9.79
N ILE A 181 -18.84 3.27 -8.75
CA ILE A 181 -17.96 2.12 -8.55
C ILE A 181 -17.99 1.16 -9.76
N TYR A 182 -19.13 1.00 -10.44
CA TYR A 182 -19.23 0.12 -11.60
C TYR A 182 -18.36 0.58 -12.76
N GLY A 183 -18.43 1.88 -13.09
CA GLY A 183 -17.60 2.47 -14.15
C GLY A 183 -16.12 2.45 -13.78
N GLN A 184 -15.79 2.63 -12.50
CA GLN A 184 -14.43 2.54 -12.01
C GLN A 184 -13.87 1.11 -12.17
N MET A 185 -14.60 0.09 -11.71
CA MET A 185 -14.19 -1.32 -11.83
C MET A 185 -14.07 -1.77 -13.29
N GLN A 186 -14.99 -1.32 -14.16
CA GLN A 186 -14.91 -1.58 -15.59
C GLN A 186 -13.69 -0.93 -16.23
N LYS A 187 -13.40 0.33 -15.88
CA LYS A 187 -12.18 1.02 -16.34
C LYS A 187 -10.92 0.27 -15.93
N TYR A 188 -10.88 -0.25 -14.70
CA TYR A 188 -9.75 -1.03 -14.21
C TYR A 188 -9.62 -2.36 -14.94
N SER A 189 -10.72 -3.10 -15.12
CA SER A 189 -10.72 -4.35 -15.89
C SER A 189 -10.20 -4.15 -17.32
N ASN A 190 -10.70 -3.13 -18.02
CA ASN A 190 -10.24 -2.80 -19.38
C ASN A 190 -8.74 -2.47 -19.41
N TRP A 191 -8.28 -1.63 -18.48
CA TRP A 191 -6.88 -1.28 -18.39
C TRP A 191 -5.98 -2.49 -18.08
N ILE A 192 -6.40 -3.37 -17.17
CA ILE A 192 -5.64 -4.59 -16.86
C ILE A 192 -5.56 -5.50 -18.08
N LYS A 193 -6.68 -5.68 -18.82
CA LYS A 193 -6.73 -6.49 -20.05
C LYS A 193 -5.77 -5.95 -21.11
N GLU A 194 -5.83 -4.65 -21.38
CA GLU A 194 -4.97 -3.96 -22.36
C GLU A 194 -3.49 -4.07 -22.01
N ASN A 195 -3.15 -4.10 -20.72
CA ASN A 195 -1.77 -4.03 -20.24
C ASN A 195 -1.25 -5.36 -19.65
N ARG A 196 -2.00 -6.46 -19.83
CA ARG A 196 -1.75 -7.75 -19.17
C ARG A 196 -0.32 -8.24 -19.33
N LYS A 197 0.22 -8.23 -20.55
CA LYS A 197 1.59 -8.69 -20.83
C LYS A 197 2.62 -7.88 -20.03
N GLN A 198 2.49 -6.55 -20.08
CA GLN A 198 3.39 -5.65 -19.37
C GLN A 198 3.27 -5.82 -17.85
N LEU A 199 2.04 -6.02 -17.33
CA LEU A 199 1.82 -6.30 -15.91
C LEU A 199 2.46 -7.63 -15.48
N THR A 200 2.36 -8.68 -16.29
CA THR A 200 3.04 -9.96 -16.00
C THR A 200 4.55 -9.77 -15.90
N GLU A 201 5.17 -9.05 -16.83
CA GLU A 201 6.61 -8.78 -16.82
C GLU A 201 7.03 -7.96 -15.58
N ILE A 202 6.24 -6.95 -15.25
CA ILE A 202 6.42 -6.11 -14.06
C ILE A 202 6.38 -6.96 -12.78
N TYR A 203 5.33 -7.76 -12.58
CA TYR A 203 5.19 -8.55 -11.36
C TYR A 203 6.16 -9.72 -11.28
N LEU A 204 6.60 -10.26 -12.42
CA LEU A 204 7.70 -11.22 -12.46
C LEU A 204 9.00 -10.59 -11.96
N LYS A 205 9.30 -9.35 -12.39
CA LYS A 205 10.48 -8.60 -11.91
C LYS A 205 10.37 -8.28 -10.43
N VAL A 206 9.20 -7.87 -9.95
CA VAL A 206 8.94 -7.66 -8.51
C VAL A 206 9.19 -8.94 -7.72
N CYS A 207 8.66 -10.09 -8.15
CA CYS A 207 8.89 -11.37 -7.48
C CYS A 207 10.39 -11.71 -7.38
N LYS A 208 11.14 -11.54 -8.48
CA LYS A 208 12.59 -11.75 -8.49
C LYS A 208 13.31 -10.85 -7.49
N ASN A 209 13.02 -9.55 -7.53
CA ASN A 209 13.62 -8.59 -6.61
C ASN A 209 13.23 -8.84 -5.15
N SER A 210 12.00 -9.31 -4.87
CA SER A 210 11.58 -9.69 -3.52
C SER A 210 12.40 -10.85 -2.95
N ILE A 211 12.79 -11.83 -3.77
CA ILE A 211 13.68 -12.92 -3.32
C ILE A 211 15.08 -12.39 -3.00
N GLU A 212 15.60 -11.49 -3.82
CA GLU A 212 16.92 -10.88 -3.60
C GLU A 212 16.94 -9.94 -2.37
N LEU A 213 15.80 -9.34 -2.02
CA LEU A 213 15.58 -8.56 -0.80
C LEU A 213 15.12 -9.46 0.36
N GLU A 214 15.89 -10.51 0.66
CA GLU A 214 15.47 -11.62 1.53
C GLU A 214 14.88 -11.17 2.88
N ARG A 215 15.50 -10.22 3.57
CA ARG A 215 15.02 -9.74 4.88
C ARG A 215 13.67 -9.03 4.78
N VAL A 216 13.47 -8.21 3.74
CA VAL A 216 12.19 -7.55 3.45
C VAL A 216 11.11 -8.58 3.15
N SER A 217 11.45 -9.58 2.32
CA SER A 217 10.51 -10.64 1.99
C SER A 217 10.12 -11.46 3.22
N LYS A 218 11.07 -11.75 4.12
CA LYS A 218 10.81 -12.44 5.40
C LYS A 218 9.93 -11.65 6.36
N SER A 219 10.05 -10.32 6.41
CA SER A 219 9.25 -9.51 7.32
C SER A 219 7.84 -9.25 6.80
N GLN A 220 7.66 -9.19 5.48
CA GLN A 220 6.38 -8.79 4.87
C GLN A 220 5.47 -9.94 4.45
N PHE A 221 6.04 -11.10 4.10
CA PHE A 221 5.28 -12.19 3.50
C PHE A 221 5.28 -13.44 4.39
N SER A 222 4.17 -14.18 4.40
CA SER A 222 4.12 -15.49 5.03
C SER A 222 5.02 -16.50 4.31
N ASP A 223 5.44 -17.57 4.99
CA ASP A 223 6.31 -18.57 4.40
C ASP A 223 5.71 -19.21 3.13
N SER A 224 4.40 -19.45 3.11
CA SER A 224 3.70 -19.97 1.92
C SER A 224 3.74 -18.98 0.75
N THR A 225 3.56 -17.68 1.02
CA THR A 225 3.67 -16.63 -0.01
C THR A 225 5.09 -16.55 -0.53
N ARG A 226 6.09 -16.59 0.36
CA ARG A 226 7.52 -16.53 -0.01
C ARG A 226 7.90 -17.69 -0.91
N GLU A 227 7.44 -18.90 -0.60
CA GLU A 227 7.67 -20.06 -1.45
C GLU A 227 7.00 -19.92 -2.82
N LEU A 228 5.77 -19.40 -2.86
CA LEU A 228 5.09 -19.09 -4.13
C LEU A 228 5.88 -18.08 -4.97
N ILE A 229 6.30 -16.96 -4.36
CA ILE A 229 7.13 -15.93 -4.99
C ILE A 229 8.45 -16.52 -5.52
N LYS A 230 9.07 -17.42 -4.77
CA LYS A 230 10.33 -18.08 -5.15
C LYS A 230 10.15 -18.94 -6.39
N ARG A 231 9.10 -19.78 -6.43
CA ARG A 231 8.77 -20.60 -7.60
C ARG A 231 8.48 -19.75 -8.84
N ILE A 232 7.82 -18.60 -8.67
CA ILE A 232 7.59 -17.64 -9.77
C ILE A 232 8.90 -17.02 -10.23
N ALA A 233 9.75 -16.54 -9.31
CA ALA A 233 11.02 -15.90 -9.62
C ALA A 233 11.96 -16.82 -10.42
N ASN A 234 11.94 -18.12 -10.09
CA ASN A 234 12.70 -19.17 -10.78
C ASN A 234 12.06 -19.61 -12.11
N ASN A 235 10.84 -19.17 -12.42
CA ASN A 235 10.00 -19.64 -13.52
C ASN A 235 9.59 -21.13 -13.41
N ASP A 236 9.55 -21.68 -12.20
CA ASP A 236 9.07 -23.04 -11.92
C ASP A 236 7.53 -23.14 -12.10
N ILE A 237 6.83 -22.02 -11.95
CA ILE A 237 5.40 -21.90 -12.22
C ILE A 237 5.09 -20.65 -13.02
N LYS A 238 3.99 -20.70 -13.78
CA LYS A 238 3.50 -19.57 -14.56
C LYS A 238 2.84 -18.53 -13.66
N LEU A 239 3.22 -17.27 -13.84
CA LEU A 239 2.48 -16.11 -13.31
C LEU A 239 1.48 -15.61 -14.35
N SER A 240 0.25 -15.37 -13.90
CA SER A 240 -0.83 -14.78 -14.69
C SER A 240 -1.40 -13.54 -14.01
N ILE A 241 -2.18 -12.76 -14.76
CA ILE A 241 -2.85 -11.55 -14.25
C ILE A 241 -4.36 -11.73 -14.39
N ASN A 242 -5.05 -11.69 -13.25
CA ASN A 242 -6.51 -11.66 -13.21
C ASN A 242 -6.99 -10.35 -13.85
N PRO A 243 -7.76 -10.40 -14.94
CA PRO A 243 -8.20 -9.19 -15.61
C PRO A 243 -9.36 -8.50 -14.88
N GLU A 244 -10.01 -9.20 -13.94
CA GLU A 244 -11.19 -8.74 -13.25
C GLU A 244 -10.81 -8.34 -11.83
N PRO A 245 -10.64 -7.04 -11.54
CA PRO A 245 -10.36 -6.60 -10.18
C PRO A 245 -11.56 -6.91 -9.27
N GLU A 246 -11.25 -7.10 -7.99
CA GLU A 246 -12.20 -7.40 -6.94
C GLU A 246 -12.46 -6.15 -6.06
N LEU A 247 -13.65 -6.05 -5.49
CA LEU A 247 -14.07 -4.95 -4.63
C LEU A 247 -14.17 -5.46 -3.19
N ILE A 248 -13.47 -4.78 -2.28
CA ILE A 248 -13.59 -5.00 -0.84
C ILE A 248 -14.31 -3.80 -0.23
N VAL A 249 -15.40 -4.06 0.50
CA VAL A 249 -16.10 -3.03 1.28
C VAL A 249 -15.85 -3.26 2.76
N THR A 250 -15.33 -2.23 3.44
CA THR A 250 -14.97 -2.29 4.87
C THR A 250 -15.82 -1.36 5.74
N GLY A 251 -15.75 -1.53 7.06
CA GLY A 251 -16.38 -0.65 8.05
C GLY A 251 -17.88 -0.89 8.22
N ILE A 252 -18.32 -2.14 8.03
CA ILE A 252 -19.73 -2.55 8.13
C ILE A 252 -20.20 -2.53 9.60
N ASP A 253 -19.42 -3.11 10.51
CA ASP A 253 -19.77 -3.20 11.94
C ASP A 253 -19.84 -1.88 12.70
N GLN A 254 -19.15 -0.84 12.21
CA GLN A 254 -19.19 0.49 12.83
C GLN A 254 -20.54 1.20 12.59
N ASN A 255 -21.48 0.57 11.85
CA ASN A 255 -22.74 1.16 11.42
C ASN A 255 -23.96 0.22 11.55
N LYS A 256 -24.11 -0.52 12.66
CA LYS A 256 -25.32 -1.33 12.96
C LYS A 256 -26.66 -0.57 12.82
N LYS A 257 -26.65 0.77 12.88
CA LYS A 257 -27.83 1.63 12.66
C LYS A 257 -28.22 1.84 11.19
N ASN A 258 -27.44 1.33 10.23
CA ASN A 258 -27.63 1.60 8.79
C ASN A 258 -27.81 0.33 7.93
N ASP A 259 -27.88 -0.86 8.53
CA ASP A 259 -27.98 -2.13 7.78
C ASP A 259 -29.18 -2.14 6.83
N ASP A 260 -30.36 -1.68 7.29
CA ASP A 260 -31.57 -1.68 6.46
C ASP A 260 -31.44 -0.79 5.21
N LYS A 261 -30.68 0.31 5.30
CA LYS A 261 -30.43 1.21 4.16
C LYS A 261 -29.29 0.74 3.27
N TRP A 262 -28.40 -0.09 3.79
CA TRP A 262 -27.26 -0.64 3.05
C TRP A 262 -27.63 -1.87 2.24
N LYS A 263 -28.49 -2.74 2.79
CA LYS A 263 -28.87 -4.02 2.21
C LYS A 263 -29.24 -3.99 0.72
N PRO A 264 -30.03 -3.02 0.21
CA PRO A 264 -30.33 -2.96 -1.22
C PRO A 264 -29.08 -2.76 -2.09
N TYR A 265 -28.14 -1.93 -1.63
CA TYR A 265 -26.89 -1.69 -2.34
C TYR A 265 -25.95 -2.89 -2.25
N GLN A 266 -25.90 -3.57 -1.11
CA GLN A 266 -25.14 -4.81 -0.94
C GLN A 266 -25.64 -5.90 -1.91
N GLU A 267 -26.95 -6.10 -2.00
CA GLU A 267 -27.58 -7.05 -2.93
C GLU A 267 -27.25 -6.68 -4.39
N GLU A 268 -27.26 -5.38 -4.73
CA GLU A 268 -26.89 -4.91 -6.05
C GLU A 268 -25.41 -5.17 -6.37
N LEU A 269 -24.50 -4.91 -5.41
CA LEU A 269 -23.07 -5.19 -5.54
C LEU A 269 -22.82 -6.69 -5.72
N ALA A 270 -23.43 -7.53 -4.87
CA ALA A 270 -23.34 -8.98 -4.98
C ALA A 270 -23.87 -9.49 -6.33
N LYS A 271 -25.00 -8.94 -6.81
CA LYS A 271 -25.55 -9.30 -8.12
C LYS A 271 -24.62 -8.92 -9.28
N LYS A 272 -23.94 -7.77 -9.20
CA LYS A 272 -23.08 -7.27 -10.29
C LYS A 272 -21.67 -7.85 -10.28
N PHE A 273 -21.10 -8.09 -9.11
CA PHE A 273 -19.71 -8.52 -8.97
C PHE A 273 -19.57 -9.99 -8.60
N GLY A 274 -20.62 -10.63 -8.06
CA GLY A 274 -20.60 -12.02 -7.64
C GLY A 274 -19.49 -12.26 -6.61
N GLU A 275 -18.68 -13.30 -6.83
CA GLU A 275 -17.55 -13.67 -5.97
C GLU A 275 -16.43 -12.61 -5.91
N ARG A 276 -16.42 -11.64 -6.84
CA ARG A 276 -15.47 -10.52 -6.83
C ARG A 276 -15.83 -9.41 -5.86
N TYR A 277 -16.95 -9.55 -5.15
CA TYR A 277 -17.33 -8.65 -4.09
C TYR A 277 -17.11 -9.32 -2.74
N LYS A 278 -16.29 -8.68 -1.90
CA LYS A 278 -15.96 -9.12 -0.55
C LYS A 278 -16.37 -8.05 0.45
N GLN A 279 -16.78 -8.49 1.63
CA GLN A 279 -17.10 -7.65 2.78
C GLN A 279 -16.14 -7.96 3.91
N GLU A 280 -15.60 -6.91 4.54
CA GLU A 280 -14.81 -7.04 5.75
C GLU A 280 -15.61 -6.57 6.97
N ASP A 281 -15.88 -7.53 7.84
CA ASP A 281 -16.56 -7.37 9.12
C ASP A 281 -15.56 -7.79 10.22
N ASN A 282 -15.64 -7.22 11.41
CA ASN A 282 -14.74 -7.53 12.55
C ASN A 282 -14.79 -9.01 12.98
N SER A 283 -15.82 -9.76 12.57
CA SER A 283 -15.96 -11.19 12.85
C SER A 283 -15.46 -12.11 11.74
N SER A 284 -15.12 -11.57 10.56
CA SER A 284 -14.64 -12.35 9.41
C SER A 284 -13.57 -11.57 8.67
N ASP A 285 -12.32 -11.96 8.86
CA ASP A 285 -11.20 -11.41 8.11
C ASP A 285 -11.35 -11.75 6.62
N VAL A 286 -11.23 -10.73 5.77
CA VAL A 286 -11.14 -10.95 4.33
C VAL A 286 -9.78 -11.57 4.04
N VAL A 287 -9.78 -12.88 3.78
CA VAL A 287 -8.62 -13.62 3.30
C VAL A 287 -8.54 -13.49 1.77
N LEU A 288 -7.40 -13.00 1.29
CA LEU A 288 -7.11 -12.68 -0.12
C LEU A 288 -6.20 -13.70 -0.81
#